data_AF-A0A5Q2NYU6-F1
#
_entry.id   AF-A0A5Q2NYU6-F1
#
_cell.length_a   1.000
_cell.length_b   1.000
_cell.length_c   1.000
_cell.angle_alpha   90.00
_cell.angle_beta   90.00
_cell.angle_gamma   90.00
#
_symmetry.space_group_name_H-M   'P 1'
#
loop_
_entity.id
_entity.type
_entity.pdbx_description
1 polymer ?
#
loop_
_entity_poly.entity_id
_entity_poly.type
_entity_poly.pdbx_seq_one_letter_code
_entity_poly.pdbx_strand_id
1 'polypeptide(L)'
;MAQLQTELNPAQRPKKKTVLTRFFGQWDLQLMVIPALLLIFVFSYIPMYGVITAFQDYNIFKGITGSPFVGWKHFERFFNDPNFTRVMRNTLVISGLKLAVGFPAPILLALLLNEVRNRFFKRIVQTVSYLPHFLSWVIVSGLAISILSTENGSLNMLLQSLNLIDEPLSWLSMPEYFWTILVTTGVWKEIGFGSIVYLAAIAGVDPSLYEAASMDGASRFKQIFLVTLPSIMPVVVIFFILAVGNLLSAGFEDILLLGKDPILRNVSDVLDTYVYRMGIESQRFSYATAVGLFKAIISVGLLTLANLFARRSGNSLW
;
A
#
# COMPACT_ATOMS: atom_id res chain seq x y z
N MET A 1 75.50 -7.15 27.72
CA MET A 1 74.91 -8.50 27.53
C MET A 1 73.47 -8.44 28.01
N ALA A 2 72.42 -8.69 27.25
CA ALA A 2 72.26 -9.14 25.86
C ALA A 2 71.00 -8.47 25.29
N GLN A 3 71.06 -8.11 24.01
CA GLN A 3 69.96 -7.60 23.22
C GLN A 3 68.90 -8.68 23.06
N LEU A 4 67.63 -8.35 23.34
CA LEU A 4 66.49 -9.07 22.78
C LEU A 4 65.75 -8.10 21.86
N GLN A 5 66.30 -7.94 20.65
CA GLN A 5 65.56 -7.46 19.51
C GLN A 5 64.46 -8.49 19.21
N THR A 6 63.23 -8.17 19.62
CA THR A 6 62.06 -8.89 19.15
C THR A 6 61.84 -8.46 17.70
N GLU A 7 62.31 -9.28 16.75
CA GLU A 7 62.00 -9.10 15.33
C GLU A 7 60.48 -9.13 15.16
N LEU A 8 59.89 -7.96 14.88
CA LEU A 8 58.52 -7.85 14.41
C LEU A 8 58.46 -8.51 13.03
N ASN A 9 58.14 -9.80 13.03
CA ASN A 9 57.82 -10.58 11.84
C ASN A 9 56.79 -9.79 11.02
N PRO A 10 57.07 -9.40 9.76
CA PRO A 10 56.16 -8.56 9.00
C PRO A 10 54.83 -9.29 8.86
N ALA A 11 53.78 -8.76 9.49
CA ALA A 11 52.44 -9.31 9.46
C ALA A 11 52.07 -9.67 8.03
N GLN A 12 52.02 -10.98 7.74
CA GLN A 12 51.56 -11.51 6.47
C GLN A 12 50.15 -10.98 6.25
N ARG A 13 50.00 -9.97 5.38
CA ARG A 13 48.70 -9.42 5.02
C ARG A 13 47.83 -10.60 4.55
N PRO A 14 46.67 -10.87 5.17
CA PRO A 14 45.85 -12.01 4.80
C PRO A 14 45.53 -11.90 3.30
N LYS A 15 45.92 -12.91 2.51
CA LYS A 15 45.60 -12.98 1.08
C LYS A 15 44.09 -12.77 0.95
N LYS A 16 43.68 -11.70 0.25
CA LYS A 16 42.25 -11.41 0.01
C LYS A 16 41.64 -12.64 -0.66
N LYS A 17 40.85 -13.42 0.08
CA LYS A 17 40.11 -14.56 -0.46
C LYS A 17 39.25 -14.06 -1.63
N THR A 18 39.31 -14.76 -2.76
CA THR A 18 38.51 -14.47 -3.94
C THR A 18 37.02 -14.49 -3.59
N VAL A 19 36.20 -13.70 -4.30
CA VAL A 19 34.76 -13.61 -4.01
C VAL A 19 34.09 -14.99 -4.02
N LEU A 20 34.48 -15.86 -4.96
CA LEU A 20 34.01 -17.25 -5.05
C LEU A 20 34.38 -18.09 -3.82
N THR A 21 35.62 -18.00 -3.33
CA THR A 21 36.03 -18.74 -2.12
C THR A 21 35.39 -18.22 -0.85
N ARG A 22 35.00 -16.93 -0.80
CA ARG A 22 34.15 -16.40 0.27
C ARG A 22 32.70 -16.88 0.16
N PHE A 23 32.15 -16.90 -1.05
CA PHE A 23 30.77 -17.35 -1.31
C PHE A 23 30.56 -18.80 -0.90
N PHE A 24 31.40 -19.73 -1.39
CA PHE A 24 31.34 -21.14 -1.00
C PHE A 24 31.79 -21.38 0.46
N GLY A 25 32.60 -20.48 1.02
CA GLY A 25 32.96 -20.52 2.44
C GLY A 25 31.83 -20.12 3.39
N GLN A 26 30.72 -19.56 2.89
CA GLN A 26 29.54 -19.16 3.66
C GLN A 26 28.31 -19.99 3.25
N TRP A 27 28.51 -21.27 2.95
CA TRP A 27 27.47 -22.15 2.39
C TRP A 27 26.18 -22.17 3.23
N ASP A 28 26.29 -22.14 4.55
CA ASP A 28 25.13 -22.13 5.47
C ASP A 28 24.24 -20.90 5.25
N LEU A 29 24.84 -19.72 5.10
CA LEU A 29 24.11 -18.47 4.80
C LEU A 29 23.51 -18.50 3.39
N GLN A 30 24.23 -19.08 2.41
CA GLN A 30 23.72 -19.20 1.06
C GLN A 30 22.51 -20.13 0.99
N LEU A 31 22.55 -21.29 1.66
CA LEU A 31 21.44 -22.23 1.72
C LEU A 31 20.17 -21.63 2.36
N MET A 32 20.31 -20.67 3.27
CA MET A 32 19.17 -19.95 3.84
C MET A 32 18.53 -18.95 2.86
N VAL A 33 19.34 -18.29 2.02
CA VAL A 33 18.87 -17.21 1.13
C VAL A 33 18.43 -17.72 -0.25
N ILE A 34 19.08 -18.78 -0.76
CA ILE A 34 18.80 -19.33 -2.09
C ILE A 34 17.32 -19.71 -2.30
N PRO A 35 16.62 -20.38 -1.37
CA PRO A 35 15.21 -20.72 -1.56
C PRO A 35 14.33 -19.47 -1.75
N ALA A 36 14.58 -18.40 -0.98
CA ALA A 36 13.86 -17.14 -1.11
C ALA A 36 14.14 -16.46 -2.46
N LEU A 37 15.40 -16.42 -2.89
CA LEU A 37 15.79 -15.88 -4.20
C LEU A 37 15.18 -16.69 -5.35
N LEU A 38 15.14 -18.02 -5.23
CA LEU A 38 14.55 -18.89 -6.24
C LEU A 38 13.05 -18.67 -6.35
N LEU A 39 12.34 -18.53 -5.22
CA LEU A 39 10.92 -18.18 -5.23
C LEU A 39 10.67 -16.81 -5.91
N ILE A 40 11.47 -15.79 -5.57
CA ILE A 40 11.38 -14.47 -6.22
C ILE A 40 11.66 -14.59 -7.73
N PHE A 41 12.70 -15.33 -8.12
CA PHE A 41 13.05 -15.51 -9.52
C PHE A 41 11.91 -16.20 -10.30
N VAL A 42 11.39 -17.31 -9.77
CA VAL A 42 10.35 -18.10 -10.43
C VAL A 42 9.01 -17.37 -10.49
N PHE A 43 8.58 -16.73 -9.41
CA PHE A 43 7.24 -16.14 -9.33
C PHE A 43 7.17 -14.65 -9.66
N SER A 44 8.30 -13.93 -9.64
CA SER A 44 8.35 -12.51 -10.00
C SER A 44 9.07 -12.26 -11.33
N TYR A 45 10.25 -12.83 -11.55
CA TYR A 45 11.04 -12.52 -12.76
C TYR A 45 10.63 -13.33 -13.99
N ILE A 46 10.27 -14.62 -13.86
CA ILE A 46 9.81 -15.40 -15.02
C ILE A 46 8.53 -14.79 -15.64
N PRO A 47 7.49 -14.40 -14.87
CA PRO A 47 6.31 -13.75 -15.44
C PRO A 47 6.60 -12.42 -16.14
N MET A 48 7.70 -11.72 -15.81
CA MET A 48 8.08 -10.48 -16.50
C MET A 48 8.39 -10.71 -17.99
N TYR A 49 8.77 -11.93 -18.39
CA TYR A 49 8.88 -12.27 -19.81
C TYR A 49 7.54 -12.08 -20.56
N GLY A 50 6.42 -12.30 -19.87
CA GLY A 50 5.07 -12.07 -20.40
C GLY A 50 4.76 -10.61 -20.72
N VAL A 51 5.51 -9.64 -20.19
CA VAL A 51 5.33 -8.21 -20.51
C VAL A 51 5.49 -7.94 -22.00
N ILE A 52 6.27 -8.76 -22.72
CA ILE A 52 6.43 -8.66 -24.18
C ILE A 52 5.08 -8.74 -24.91
N THR A 53 4.09 -9.46 -24.34
CA THR A 53 2.75 -9.58 -24.92
C THR A 53 2.00 -8.24 -25.03
N ALA A 54 2.41 -7.21 -24.28
CA ALA A 54 1.91 -5.84 -24.42
C ALA A 54 2.17 -5.25 -25.81
N PHE A 55 3.19 -5.75 -26.52
CA PHE A 55 3.61 -5.27 -27.83
C PHE A 55 3.26 -6.25 -28.97
N GLN A 56 2.50 -7.30 -28.67
CA GLN A 56 2.10 -8.34 -29.62
C GLN A 56 0.57 -8.47 -29.69
N ASP A 57 0.03 -9.00 -30.78
CA ASP A 57 -1.32 -9.56 -30.78
C ASP A 57 -1.23 -11.01 -30.28
N TYR A 58 -1.19 -11.18 -28.96
CA TYR A 58 -0.95 -12.46 -28.31
C TYR A 58 -2.09 -13.44 -28.58
N ASN A 59 -1.72 -14.64 -29.03
CA ASN A 59 -2.62 -15.77 -29.17
C ASN A 59 -2.12 -16.92 -28.30
N ILE A 60 -2.98 -17.40 -27.39
CA ILE A 60 -2.65 -18.47 -26.43
C ILE A 60 -2.06 -19.71 -27.14
N PHE A 61 -2.62 -20.11 -28.28
CA PHE A 61 -2.21 -21.31 -29.00
C PHE A 61 -0.84 -21.16 -29.69
N LYS A 62 -0.50 -19.93 -30.13
CA LYS A 62 0.79 -19.64 -30.78
C LYS A 62 1.91 -19.33 -29.78
N GLY A 63 1.55 -19.04 -28.53
CA GLY A 63 2.48 -18.60 -27.50
C GLY A 63 3.11 -17.23 -27.81
N ILE A 64 4.07 -16.82 -26.98
CA ILE A 64 4.72 -15.50 -27.06
C ILE A 64 5.61 -15.39 -28.30
N THR A 65 6.32 -16.46 -28.66
CA THR A 65 7.27 -16.48 -29.79
C THR A 65 6.59 -16.54 -31.16
N GLY A 66 5.39 -17.13 -31.24
CA GLY A 66 4.62 -17.25 -32.48
C GLY A 66 3.59 -16.13 -32.72
N SER A 67 3.43 -15.21 -31.77
CA SER A 67 2.46 -14.10 -31.88
C SER A 67 3.07 -12.90 -32.61
N PRO A 68 2.33 -12.27 -33.55
CA PRO A 68 2.86 -11.16 -34.34
C PRO A 68 3.08 -9.92 -33.45
N PHE A 69 4.22 -9.26 -33.67
CA PHE A 69 4.57 -8.02 -33.00
C PHE A 69 3.83 -6.84 -33.65
N VAL A 70 3.12 -6.05 -32.84
CA VAL A 70 2.26 -4.94 -33.27
C VAL A 70 2.67 -3.60 -32.64
N GLY A 71 3.79 -3.56 -31.91
CA GLY A 71 4.33 -2.34 -31.33
C GLY A 71 3.37 -1.69 -30.33
N TRP A 72 3.08 -0.40 -30.51
CA TRP A 72 2.34 0.42 -29.56
C TRP A 72 0.80 0.36 -29.71
N LYS A 73 0.30 -0.49 -30.61
CA LYS A 73 -1.14 -0.63 -30.94
C LYS A 73 -2.06 -0.69 -29.71
N HIS A 74 -1.70 -1.46 -28.69
CA HIS A 74 -2.54 -1.63 -27.49
C HIS A 74 -2.51 -0.42 -26.56
N PHE A 75 -1.39 0.32 -26.52
CA PHE A 75 -1.26 1.57 -25.78
C PHE A 75 -2.09 2.66 -26.44
N GLU A 76 -2.00 2.80 -27.77
CA GLU A 76 -2.83 3.75 -28.52
C GLU A 76 -4.32 3.46 -28.35
N ARG A 77 -4.72 2.17 -28.38
CA ARG A 77 -6.11 1.77 -28.08
C ARG A 77 -6.54 2.17 -26.68
N PHE A 78 -5.66 2.07 -25.69
CA PHE A 78 -5.98 2.43 -24.31
C PHE A 78 -6.16 3.94 -24.15
N PHE A 79 -5.26 4.76 -24.70
CA PHE A 79 -5.38 6.21 -24.62
C PHE A 79 -6.59 6.77 -25.39
N ASN A 80 -7.02 6.06 -26.43
CA ASN A 80 -8.21 6.41 -27.22
C ASN A 80 -9.50 5.68 -26.76
N ASP A 81 -9.45 4.91 -25.67
CA ASP A 81 -10.64 4.21 -25.17
C ASP A 81 -11.64 5.23 -24.59
N PRO A 82 -12.93 5.17 -24.95
CA PRO A 82 -13.95 6.05 -24.40
C PRO A 82 -14.04 6.04 -22.86
N ASN A 83 -13.62 4.95 -22.22
CA ASN A 83 -13.62 4.80 -20.77
C ASN A 83 -12.33 5.31 -20.11
N PHE A 84 -11.28 5.65 -20.87
CA PHE A 84 -9.98 6.05 -20.35
C PHE A 84 -10.11 7.16 -19.29
N THR A 85 -10.78 8.26 -19.63
CA THR A 85 -10.94 9.41 -18.74
C THR A 85 -11.67 9.03 -17.46
N ARG A 86 -12.74 8.21 -17.56
CA ARG A 86 -13.49 7.75 -16.39
C ARG A 86 -12.61 6.90 -15.48
N VAL A 87 -11.95 5.89 -16.05
CA VAL A 87 -11.12 4.93 -15.33
C VAL A 87 -9.95 5.64 -14.64
N MET A 88 -9.28 6.55 -15.34
CA MET A 88 -8.18 7.35 -14.79
C MET A 88 -8.66 8.31 -13.69
N ARG A 89 -9.77 9.03 -13.92
CA ARG A 89 -10.37 9.91 -12.92
C ARG A 89 -10.69 9.14 -11.64
N ASN A 90 -11.43 8.04 -11.75
CA ASN A 90 -11.84 7.27 -10.58
C ASN A 90 -10.63 6.68 -9.86
N THR A 91 -9.64 6.19 -10.59
CA THR A 91 -8.39 5.69 -10.00
C THR A 91 -7.70 6.77 -9.18
N LEU A 92 -7.48 7.94 -9.77
CA LEU A 92 -6.77 9.04 -9.10
C LEU A 92 -7.58 9.63 -7.94
N VAL A 93 -8.90 9.79 -8.09
CA VAL A 93 -9.77 10.33 -7.04
C VAL A 93 -9.86 9.36 -5.88
N ILE A 94 -10.13 8.07 -6.13
CA ILE A 94 -10.24 7.08 -5.05
C ILE A 94 -8.91 6.91 -4.33
N SER A 95 -7.80 6.74 -5.07
CA SER A 95 -6.47 6.66 -4.45
C SER A 95 -6.11 7.94 -3.70
N GLY A 96 -6.46 9.11 -4.24
CA GLY A 96 -6.26 10.40 -3.60
C GLY A 96 -7.05 10.53 -2.31
N LEU A 97 -8.31 10.09 -2.27
CA LEU A 97 -9.13 10.08 -1.06
C LEU A 97 -8.61 9.08 -0.02
N LYS A 98 -8.21 7.88 -0.45
CA LYS A 98 -7.57 6.88 0.41
C LYS A 98 -6.25 7.39 0.97
N LEU A 99 -5.46 8.12 0.19
CA LEU A 99 -4.24 8.77 0.66
C LEU A 99 -4.56 9.92 1.61
N ALA A 100 -5.52 10.78 1.28
CA ALA A 100 -5.85 11.96 2.10
C ALA A 100 -6.45 11.59 3.48
N VAL A 101 -7.27 10.54 3.53
CA VAL A 101 -7.99 10.14 4.76
C VAL A 101 -7.35 8.90 5.39
N GLY A 102 -7.07 7.87 4.60
CA GLY A 102 -6.56 6.58 5.07
C GLY A 102 -5.09 6.59 5.48
N PHE A 103 -4.26 7.49 4.95
CA PHE A 103 -2.86 7.59 5.39
C PHE A 103 -2.70 8.34 6.73
N PRO A 104 -3.37 9.48 6.97
CA PRO A 104 -3.27 10.16 8.28
C PRO A 104 -4.01 9.43 9.40
N ALA A 105 -5.10 8.71 9.12
CA ALA A 105 -5.92 8.09 10.14
C ALA A 105 -5.15 7.14 11.09
N PRO A 106 -4.29 6.21 10.61
CA PRO A 106 -3.47 5.38 11.49
C PRO A 106 -2.45 6.17 12.33
N ILE A 107 -1.91 7.29 11.80
CA ILE A 107 -0.99 8.17 12.53
C ILE A 107 -1.75 8.84 13.68
N LEU A 108 -2.93 9.38 13.38
CA LEU A 108 -3.81 9.99 14.39
C LEU A 108 -4.19 8.99 15.48
N LEU A 109 -4.58 7.76 15.10
CA LEU A 109 -4.89 6.72 16.07
C LEU A 109 -3.68 6.36 16.94
N ALA A 110 -2.48 6.26 16.36
CA ALA A 110 -1.26 5.98 17.12
C ALA A 110 -0.93 7.09 18.13
N LEU A 111 -1.06 8.37 17.73
CA LEU A 111 -0.86 9.52 18.62
C LEU A 111 -1.90 9.53 19.76
N LEU A 112 -3.18 9.29 19.45
CA LEU A 112 -4.24 9.21 20.46
C LEU A 112 -3.97 8.06 21.45
N LEU A 113 -3.61 6.87 20.94
CA LEU A 113 -3.27 5.71 21.77
C LEU A 113 -2.01 5.92 22.61
N ASN A 114 -1.07 6.74 22.15
CA ASN A 114 0.12 7.09 22.92
C ASN A 114 -0.25 7.86 24.21
N GLU A 115 -1.21 8.78 24.11
CA GLU A 115 -1.65 9.61 25.25
C GLU A 115 -2.55 8.88 26.26
N VAL A 116 -3.05 7.68 25.91
CA VAL A 116 -3.90 6.89 26.82
C VAL A 116 -3.08 6.38 28.01
N ARG A 117 -3.38 6.91 29.20
CA ARG A 117 -2.75 6.49 30.48
C ARG A 117 -3.25 5.14 30.99
N ASN A 118 -4.55 4.86 30.84
CA ASN A 118 -5.13 3.61 31.33
C ASN A 118 -4.72 2.45 30.40
N ARG A 119 -3.81 1.60 30.90
CA ARG A 119 -3.27 0.45 30.15
C ARG A 119 -4.34 -0.56 29.73
N PHE A 120 -5.36 -0.77 30.57
CA PHE A 120 -6.45 -1.70 30.24
C PHE A 120 -7.31 -1.15 29.09
N PHE A 121 -7.70 0.11 29.17
CA PHE A 121 -8.45 0.78 28.10
C PHE A 121 -7.64 0.80 26.79
N LYS A 122 -6.34 1.16 26.85
CA LYS A 122 -5.44 1.13 25.68
C LYS A 122 -5.42 -0.24 25.01
N ARG A 123 -5.27 -1.32 25.79
CA ARG A 123 -5.24 -2.69 25.26
C ARG A 123 -6.54 -3.09 24.58
N ILE A 124 -7.68 -2.70 25.13
CA ILE A 124 -8.99 -2.97 24.53
C ILE A 124 -9.12 -2.23 23.19
N VAL A 125 -8.87 -0.92 23.18
CA VAL A 125 -8.98 -0.11 21.97
C VAL A 125 -8.04 -0.62 20.87
N GLN A 126 -6.81 -1.01 21.21
CA GLN A 126 -5.88 -1.64 20.27
C GLN A 126 -6.46 -2.94 19.71
N THR A 127 -6.89 -3.87 20.58
CA THR A 127 -7.44 -5.16 20.14
C THR A 127 -8.63 -4.98 19.19
N VAL A 128 -9.58 -4.12 19.57
CA VAL A 128 -10.78 -3.85 18.76
C VAL A 128 -10.44 -3.18 17.44
N SER A 129 -9.51 -2.22 17.45
CA SER A 129 -9.12 -1.49 16.23
C SER A 129 -8.29 -2.35 15.28
N TYR A 130 -7.52 -3.32 15.80
CA TYR A 130 -6.61 -4.15 14.99
C TYR A 130 -7.32 -5.35 14.37
N LEU A 131 -8.40 -5.83 14.99
CA LEU A 131 -9.15 -7.01 14.55
C LEU A 131 -9.68 -6.94 13.10
N PRO A 132 -10.25 -5.82 12.61
CA PRO A 132 -10.82 -5.74 11.27
C PRO A 132 -9.83 -6.03 10.13
N HIS A 133 -8.53 -5.76 10.34
CA HIS A 133 -7.50 -6.02 9.33
C HIS A 133 -7.46 -7.50 8.93
N PHE A 134 -7.69 -8.41 9.88
CA PHE A 134 -7.63 -9.86 9.66
C PHE A 134 -8.86 -10.43 8.93
N LEU A 135 -9.93 -9.65 8.76
CA LEU A 135 -11.12 -10.08 8.00
C LEU A 135 -10.83 -10.03 6.50
N SER A 136 -11.29 -10.99 5.71
CA SER A 136 -11.16 -10.87 4.24
C SER A 136 -12.03 -9.74 3.69
N TRP A 137 -11.65 -9.17 2.54
CA TRP A 137 -12.47 -8.16 1.88
C TRP A 137 -13.87 -8.66 1.50
N VAL A 138 -14.02 -9.97 1.27
CA VAL A 138 -15.34 -10.61 1.05
C VAL A 138 -16.24 -10.46 2.28
N ILE A 139 -15.73 -10.76 3.48
CA ILE A 139 -16.48 -10.62 4.73
C ILE A 139 -16.78 -9.14 5.00
N VAL A 140 -15.77 -8.28 4.88
CA VAL A 140 -15.92 -6.84 5.12
C VAL A 140 -16.96 -6.23 4.19
N SER A 141 -16.91 -6.56 2.90
CA SER A 141 -17.90 -6.09 1.93
C SER A 141 -19.29 -6.66 2.22
N GLY A 142 -19.39 -7.92 2.63
CA GLY A 142 -20.66 -8.52 3.06
C GLY A 142 -21.28 -7.82 4.26
N LEU A 143 -20.48 -7.46 5.26
CA LEU A 143 -20.91 -6.67 6.42
C LEU A 143 -21.37 -5.27 6.00
N ALA A 144 -20.59 -4.58 5.17
CA ALA A 144 -20.95 -3.26 4.65
C ALA A 144 -22.27 -3.33 3.86
N ILE A 145 -22.44 -4.34 3.00
CA ILE A 145 -23.68 -4.54 2.24
C ILE A 145 -24.87 -4.81 3.16
N SER A 146 -24.69 -5.63 4.20
CA SER A 146 -25.75 -5.91 5.17
C SER A 146 -26.16 -4.66 5.96
N ILE A 147 -25.21 -3.85 6.43
CA ILE A 147 -25.47 -2.62 7.18
C ILE A 147 -26.18 -1.57 6.30
N LEU A 148 -25.75 -1.47 5.03
CA LEU A 148 -26.21 -0.49 4.06
C LEU A 148 -27.40 -0.98 3.22
N SER A 149 -27.96 -2.15 3.54
CA SER A 149 -29.08 -2.75 2.82
C SER A 149 -30.31 -1.84 2.87
N THR A 150 -31.04 -1.76 1.75
CA THR A 150 -32.36 -1.10 1.72
C THR A 150 -33.39 -1.91 2.52
N GLU A 151 -33.29 -3.25 2.45
CA GLU A 151 -34.14 -4.17 3.21
C GLU A 151 -33.45 -4.53 4.53
N ASN A 152 -33.99 -4.06 5.65
CA ASN A 152 -33.51 -4.35 7.01
C ASN A 152 -32.04 -3.95 7.29
N GLY A 153 -31.49 -2.96 6.58
CA GLY A 153 -30.16 -2.43 6.87
C GLY A 153 -30.15 -1.63 8.17
N SER A 154 -29.21 -1.95 9.06
CA SER A 154 -29.11 -1.31 10.38
C SER A 154 -28.90 0.20 10.31
N LEU A 155 -28.22 0.70 9.28
CA LEU A 155 -28.05 2.14 9.09
C LEU A 155 -29.38 2.82 8.75
N ASN A 156 -30.15 2.26 7.82
CA ASN A 156 -31.46 2.80 7.44
C ASN A 156 -32.42 2.77 8.64
N MET A 157 -32.48 1.65 9.36
CA MET A 157 -33.32 1.52 10.57
C MET A 157 -32.96 2.57 11.63
N LEU A 158 -31.67 2.81 11.86
CA LEU A 158 -31.19 3.82 12.80
C LEU A 158 -31.61 5.24 12.35
N LEU A 159 -31.39 5.58 11.08
CA LEU A 159 -31.73 6.91 10.55
C LEU A 159 -33.24 7.17 10.56
N GLN A 160 -34.06 6.16 10.27
CA GLN A 160 -35.53 6.24 10.39
C GLN A 160 -35.96 6.40 11.85
N SER A 161 -35.35 5.66 12.78
CA SER A 161 -35.67 5.79 14.21
C SER A 161 -35.35 7.17 14.80
N LEU A 162 -34.39 7.88 14.19
CA LEU A 162 -34.00 9.24 14.55
C LEU A 162 -34.77 10.32 13.76
N ASN A 163 -35.73 9.94 12.91
CA ASN A 163 -36.47 10.82 12.00
C ASN A 163 -35.54 11.66 11.09
N LEU A 164 -34.40 11.11 10.68
CA LEU A 164 -33.46 11.75 9.75
C LEU A 164 -33.79 11.43 8.29
N ILE A 165 -34.51 10.34 8.05
CA ILE A 165 -35.02 9.92 6.74
C ILE A 165 -36.42 9.34 6.91
N ASP A 166 -37.29 9.56 5.93
CA ASP A 166 -38.64 9.00 5.91
C ASP A 166 -38.65 7.59 5.28
N GLU A 167 -37.86 7.41 4.21
CA GLU A 167 -37.79 6.16 3.44
C GLU A 167 -36.37 5.58 3.43
N PRO A 168 -36.22 4.24 3.37
CA PRO A 168 -34.91 3.60 3.38
C PRO A 168 -34.15 3.92 2.08
N LEU A 169 -32.91 4.35 2.22
CA LEU A 169 -32.07 4.72 1.08
C LEU A 169 -31.31 3.52 0.50
N SER A 170 -31.16 3.49 -0.82
CA SER A 170 -30.35 2.48 -1.53
C SER A 170 -28.90 2.94 -1.67
N TRP A 171 -28.18 2.97 -0.55
CA TRP A 171 -26.80 3.48 -0.46
C TRP A 171 -25.85 2.91 -1.51
N LEU A 172 -25.99 1.62 -1.81
CA LEU A 172 -25.14 0.91 -2.77
C LEU A 172 -25.56 1.08 -4.24
N SER A 173 -26.60 1.85 -4.50
CA SER A 173 -27.06 2.19 -5.85
C SER A 173 -26.90 3.68 -6.16
N MET A 174 -26.48 4.48 -5.17
CA MET A 174 -26.33 5.93 -5.27
C MET A 174 -24.85 6.31 -5.50
N PRO A 175 -24.46 6.80 -6.70
CA PRO A 175 -23.07 7.10 -7.04
C PRO A 175 -22.40 8.13 -6.12
N GLU A 176 -23.16 9.04 -5.53
CA GLU A 176 -22.68 10.13 -4.68
C GLU A 176 -22.05 9.62 -3.38
N TYR A 177 -22.52 8.47 -2.88
CA TYR A 177 -22.04 7.89 -1.62
C TYR A 177 -20.95 6.84 -1.81
N PHE A 178 -20.72 6.37 -3.04
CA PHE A 178 -19.83 5.23 -3.29
C PHE A 178 -18.40 5.47 -2.78
N TRP A 179 -17.80 6.63 -3.07
CA TRP A 179 -16.45 6.94 -2.60
C TRP A 179 -16.36 7.06 -1.08
N THR A 180 -17.39 7.63 -0.44
CA THR A 180 -17.46 7.74 1.01
C THR A 180 -17.55 6.36 1.65
N ILE A 181 -18.44 5.49 1.16
CA ILE A 181 -18.60 4.11 1.63
C ILE A 181 -17.27 3.35 1.47
N LEU A 182 -16.64 3.45 0.30
CA LEU A 182 -15.40 2.76 0.00
C LEU A 182 -14.25 3.20 0.93
N VAL A 183 -14.05 4.51 1.08
CA VAL A 183 -12.96 5.06 1.90
C VAL A 183 -13.20 4.77 3.38
N THR A 184 -14.42 4.99 3.89
CA THR A 184 -14.74 4.75 5.31
C THR A 184 -14.61 3.26 5.67
N THR A 185 -15.06 2.36 4.80
CA THR A 185 -14.90 0.91 4.99
C THR A 185 -13.42 0.52 5.01
N GLY A 186 -12.62 1.07 4.09
CA GLY A 186 -11.18 0.84 4.05
C GLY A 186 -10.44 1.38 5.29
N VAL A 187 -10.78 2.59 5.73
CA VAL A 187 -10.23 3.18 6.96
C VAL A 187 -10.60 2.31 8.16
N TRP A 188 -11.87 1.94 8.32
CA TRP A 188 -12.30 1.07 9.41
C TRP A 188 -11.53 -0.26 9.45
N LYS A 189 -11.30 -0.85 8.27
CA LYS A 189 -10.57 -2.11 8.14
C LYS A 189 -9.09 -1.99 8.52
N GLU A 190 -8.43 -0.91 8.09
CA GLU A 190 -6.95 -0.81 8.11
C GLU A 190 -6.38 0.11 9.20
N ILE A 191 -7.18 1.02 9.76
CA ILE A 191 -6.70 2.09 10.65
C ILE A 191 -5.89 1.55 11.84
N GLY A 192 -6.38 0.49 12.48
CA GLY A 192 -5.74 -0.08 13.65
C GLY A 192 -4.41 -0.75 13.30
N PHE A 193 -4.42 -1.65 12.31
CA PHE A 193 -3.19 -2.34 11.91
C PHE A 193 -2.12 -1.35 11.40
N GLY A 194 -2.51 -0.37 10.59
CA GLY A 194 -1.60 0.69 10.14
C GLY A 194 -1.00 1.52 11.29
N SER A 195 -1.71 1.64 12.42
CA SER A 195 -1.24 2.43 13.57
C SER A 195 -0.10 1.75 14.33
N ILE A 196 0.09 0.43 14.17
CA ILE A 196 1.09 -0.36 14.89
C ILE A 196 2.50 0.17 14.60
N VAL A 197 2.80 0.44 13.33
CA VAL A 197 4.14 0.90 12.93
C VAL A 197 4.44 2.28 13.51
N TYR A 198 3.45 3.18 13.50
CA TYR A 198 3.61 4.51 14.09
C TYR A 198 3.73 4.44 15.62
N LEU A 199 2.98 3.56 16.27
CA LEU A 199 3.10 3.37 17.72
C LEU A 199 4.46 2.79 18.10
N ALA A 200 5.00 1.86 17.30
CA ALA A 200 6.35 1.33 17.48
C ALA A 200 7.41 2.42 17.30
N ALA A 201 7.24 3.29 16.30
CA ALA A 201 8.12 4.45 16.09
C ALA A 201 8.07 5.42 17.28
N ILE A 202 6.88 5.74 17.80
CA ILE A 202 6.71 6.61 18.97
C ILE A 202 7.36 5.99 20.21
N ALA A 203 7.25 4.68 20.40
CA ALA A 203 7.86 3.98 21.52
C ALA A 203 9.40 4.00 21.49
N GLY A 204 10.01 4.24 20.32
CA GLY A 204 11.45 4.40 20.16
C GLY A 204 11.97 5.81 20.43
N VAL A 205 11.10 6.80 20.70
CA VAL A 205 11.50 8.18 20.99
C VAL A 205 12.10 8.26 22.40
N ASP A 206 13.25 8.93 22.52
CA ASP A 206 13.94 9.11 23.81
C ASP A 206 13.05 9.83 24.84
N PRO A 207 12.78 9.19 26.01
CA PRO A 207 12.03 9.82 27.11
C PRO A 207 12.60 11.16 27.56
N SER A 208 13.92 11.38 27.45
CA SER A 208 14.59 12.62 27.86
C SER A 208 14.05 13.86 27.15
N LEU A 209 13.61 13.71 25.89
CA LEU A 209 13.00 14.79 25.12
C LEU A 209 11.64 15.22 25.68
N TYR A 210 10.84 14.26 26.17
CA TYR A 210 9.56 14.55 26.80
C TYR A 210 9.72 15.18 28.18
N GLU A 211 10.73 14.74 28.94
CA GLU A 211 11.05 15.31 30.24
C GLU A 211 11.53 16.75 30.09
N ALA A 212 12.50 17.01 29.21
CA ALA A 212 12.99 18.35 28.92
C ALA A 212 11.86 19.29 28.46
N ALA A 213 11.03 18.86 27.51
CA ALA A 213 9.88 19.64 27.07
C ALA A 213 8.87 19.91 28.20
N SER A 214 8.69 18.98 29.13
CA SER A 214 7.82 19.17 30.30
C SER A 214 8.41 20.19 31.29
N MET A 215 9.73 20.20 31.47
CA MET A 215 10.43 21.19 32.30
C MET A 215 10.31 22.61 31.72
N ASP A 216 10.31 22.73 30.39
CA ASP A 216 10.08 24.00 29.67
C ASP A 216 8.59 24.41 29.61
N GLY A 217 7.70 23.66 30.28
CA GLY A 217 6.26 23.97 30.35
C GLY A 217 5.46 23.61 29.09
N ALA A 218 5.97 22.74 28.21
CA ALA A 218 5.22 22.26 27.06
C ALA A 218 4.08 21.33 27.50
N SER A 219 2.84 21.70 27.16
CA SER A 219 1.66 20.85 27.35
C SER A 219 1.71 19.59 26.46
N ARG A 220 0.91 18.57 26.76
CA ARG A 220 0.88 17.30 25.98
C ARG A 220 0.62 17.53 24.50
N PHE A 221 -0.30 18.42 24.16
CA PHE A 221 -0.55 18.80 22.78
C PHE A 221 0.71 19.41 22.13
N LYS A 222 1.40 20.33 22.82
CA LYS A 222 2.68 20.88 22.32
C LYS A 222 3.74 19.79 22.16
N GLN A 223 3.84 18.83 23.07
CA GLN A 223 4.78 17.71 22.98
C GLN A 223 4.50 16.83 21.75
N ILE A 224 3.23 16.59 21.40
CA ILE A 224 2.87 15.85 20.18
C ILE A 224 3.43 16.53 18.94
N PHE A 225 3.23 17.85 18.79
CA PHE A 225 3.65 18.57 17.58
C PHE A 225 5.14 18.92 17.54
N LEU A 226 5.76 19.16 18.69
CA LEU A 226 7.16 19.63 18.77
C LEU A 226 8.16 18.50 19.03
N VAL A 227 7.73 17.37 19.61
CA VAL A 227 8.60 16.24 19.96
C VAL A 227 8.17 14.99 19.19
N THR A 228 6.96 14.48 19.43
CA THR A 228 6.54 13.17 18.92
C THR A 228 6.50 13.13 17.40
N LEU A 229 5.74 14.04 16.78
CA LEU A 229 5.52 14.05 15.34
C LEU A 229 6.84 14.26 14.57
N PRO A 230 7.70 15.26 14.90
CA PRO A 230 9.03 15.40 14.30
C PRO A 230 9.90 14.15 14.45
N SER A 231 9.87 13.49 15.60
CA SER A 231 10.69 12.30 15.87
C SER A 231 10.29 11.09 15.01
N ILE A 232 9.00 10.95 14.67
CA ILE A 232 8.51 9.85 13.82
C ILE A 232 8.42 10.21 12.33
N MET A 233 8.73 11.45 11.95
CA MET A 233 8.70 11.88 10.54
C MET A 233 9.51 10.99 9.59
N PRO A 234 10.69 10.45 9.95
CA PRO A 234 11.41 9.54 9.05
C PRO A 234 10.57 8.33 8.66
N VAL A 235 9.86 7.75 9.62
CA VAL A 235 8.95 6.60 9.40
C VAL A 235 7.76 7.04 8.56
N VAL A 236 7.10 8.14 8.91
CA VAL A 236 5.95 8.69 8.16
C VAL A 236 6.33 8.95 6.69
N VAL A 237 7.48 9.55 6.44
CA VAL A 237 7.96 9.85 5.08
C VAL A 237 8.22 8.58 4.28
N ILE A 238 8.83 7.55 4.87
CA ILE A 238 9.06 6.27 4.19
C ILE A 238 7.73 5.64 3.77
N PHE A 239 6.76 5.54 4.68
CA PHE A 239 5.45 4.99 4.34
C PHE A 239 4.67 5.86 3.35
N PHE A 240 4.86 7.18 3.40
CA PHE A 240 4.25 8.09 2.44
C PHE A 240 4.80 7.87 1.02
N ILE A 241 6.12 7.72 0.87
CA ILE A 241 6.75 7.39 -0.43
C ILE A 241 6.16 6.10 -1.00
N LEU A 242 6.05 5.05 -0.17
CA LEU A 242 5.46 3.78 -0.58
C LEU A 242 3.98 3.92 -0.96
N ALA A 243 3.22 4.73 -0.22
CA ALA A 243 1.81 5.00 -0.54
C ALA A 243 1.66 5.73 -1.88
N VAL A 244 2.52 6.71 -2.17
CA VAL A 244 2.53 7.45 -3.44
C VAL A 244 2.90 6.56 -4.63
N GLY A 245 3.83 5.62 -4.47
CA GLY A 245 4.14 4.62 -5.52
C GLY A 245 2.92 3.76 -5.90
N ASN A 246 1.98 3.57 -4.97
CA ASN A 246 0.75 2.82 -5.16
C ASN A 246 -0.45 3.69 -5.58
N LEU A 247 -0.26 4.96 -5.95
CA LEU A 247 -1.37 5.87 -6.26
C LEU A 247 -2.21 5.43 -7.48
N LEU A 248 -1.65 4.68 -8.43
CA LEU A 248 -2.46 4.09 -9.52
C LEU A 248 -3.16 2.77 -9.14
N SER A 249 -2.99 2.29 -7.91
CA SER A 249 -3.66 1.11 -7.35
C SER A 249 -4.77 1.56 -6.41
N ALA A 250 -5.94 1.92 -6.96
CA ALA A 250 -7.06 2.42 -6.18
C ALA A 250 -7.70 1.37 -5.25
N GLY A 251 -7.41 0.11 -5.48
CA GLY A 251 -8.07 -1.03 -4.84
C GLY A 251 -8.72 -1.90 -5.90
N PHE A 252 -8.60 -3.21 -5.71
CA PHE A 252 -9.20 -4.19 -6.61
C PHE A 252 -10.37 -4.89 -5.94
N GLU A 253 -10.10 -5.61 -4.85
CA GLU A 253 -11.08 -6.48 -4.20
C GLU A 253 -12.27 -5.71 -3.62
N ASP A 254 -12.00 -4.63 -2.90
CA ASP A 254 -13.02 -3.79 -2.27
C ASP A 254 -13.94 -3.13 -3.30
N ILE A 255 -13.36 -2.58 -4.37
CA ILE A 255 -14.12 -1.97 -5.46
C ILE A 255 -14.91 -3.02 -6.25
N LEU A 256 -14.31 -4.18 -6.53
CA LEU A 256 -15.00 -5.27 -7.23
C LEU A 256 -16.20 -5.80 -6.42
N LEU A 257 -16.09 -5.83 -5.10
CA LEU A 257 -17.12 -6.38 -4.22
C LEU A 257 -18.23 -5.37 -3.88
N LEU A 258 -17.88 -4.11 -3.63
CA LEU A 258 -18.84 -3.06 -3.29
C LEU A 258 -19.44 -2.37 -4.52
N GLY A 259 -18.69 -2.31 -5.63
CA GLY A 259 -19.10 -1.66 -6.88
C GLY A 259 -19.79 -2.58 -7.88
N LYS A 260 -20.47 -3.64 -7.42
CA LYS A 260 -21.11 -4.65 -8.28
C LYS A 260 -22.26 -4.09 -9.11
N ASP A 261 -22.99 -3.12 -8.58
CA ASP A 261 -24.12 -2.51 -9.28
C ASP A 261 -23.64 -1.76 -10.54
N PRO A 262 -24.16 -2.10 -11.74
CA PRO A 262 -23.81 -1.39 -12.98
C PRO A 262 -24.04 0.13 -12.94
N ILE A 263 -25.00 0.62 -12.15
CA ILE A 263 -25.29 2.05 -11.96
C ILE A 263 -24.07 2.77 -11.37
N LEU A 264 -23.33 2.10 -10.48
CA LEU A 264 -22.12 2.65 -9.87
C LEU A 264 -20.92 2.70 -10.82
N ARG A 265 -20.98 2.09 -12.00
CA ARG A 265 -19.80 1.96 -12.89
C ARG A 265 -19.18 3.30 -13.27
N ASN A 266 -19.97 4.38 -13.29
CA ASN A 266 -19.42 5.71 -13.51
C ASN A 266 -18.39 6.10 -12.44
N VAL A 267 -18.58 5.69 -11.19
CA VAL A 267 -17.75 6.09 -10.03
C VAL A 267 -16.89 4.96 -9.47
N SER A 268 -17.20 3.70 -9.78
CA SER A 268 -16.50 2.50 -9.27
C SER A 268 -15.46 1.92 -10.22
N ASP A 269 -15.55 2.19 -11.52
CA ASP A 269 -14.64 1.58 -12.49
C ASP A 269 -13.25 2.23 -12.43
N VAL A 270 -12.23 1.49 -12.01
CA VAL A 270 -10.84 1.94 -11.84
C VAL A 270 -9.90 1.10 -12.71
N LEU A 271 -8.62 1.49 -12.79
CA LEU A 271 -7.65 0.85 -13.67
C LEU A 271 -7.52 -0.66 -13.38
N ASP A 272 -7.51 -1.04 -12.11
CA ASP A 272 -7.38 -2.44 -11.67
C ASP A 272 -8.57 -3.31 -12.10
N THR A 273 -9.80 -2.83 -11.84
CA THR A 273 -11.02 -3.57 -12.22
C THR A 273 -11.23 -3.56 -13.73
N TYR A 274 -10.82 -2.49 -14.41
CA TYR A 274 -10.82 -2.40 -15.86
C TYR A 274 -9.83 -3.39 -16.51
N VAL A 275 -8.59 -3.46 -16.03
CA VAL A 275 -7.57 -4.41 -16.51
C VAL A 275 -8.03 -5.86 -16.29
N TYR A 276 -8.58 -6.16 -15.11
CA TYR A 276 -9.14 -7.49 -14.83
C TYR A 276 -10.25 -7.86 -15.82
N ARG A 277 -11.23 -6.98 -16.02
CA ARG A 277 -12.34 -7.22 -16.96
C ARG A 277 -11.88 -7.38 -18.40
N MET A 278 -10.97 -6.53 -18.85
CA MET A 278 -10.49 -6.58 -20.24
C MET A 278 -9.56 -7.78 -20.46
N GLY A 279 -8.69 -8.09 -19.51
CA GLY A 279 -7.71 -9.17 -19.62
C GLY A 279 -8.28 -10.55 -19.38
N ILE A 280 -9.07 -10.71 -18.31
CA ILE A 280 -9.60 -12.00 -17.86
C ILE A 280 -10.99 -12.25 -18.44
N GLU A 281 -11.97 -11.39 -18.15
CA GLU A 281 -13.36 -11.63 -18.59
C GLU A 281 -13.50 -11.54 -20.11
N SER A 282 -12.83 -10.56 -20.74
CA SER A 282 -12.89 -10.34 -22.19
C SER A 282 -11.75 -10.99 -22.97
N GLN A 283 -10.86 -11.74 -22.29
CA GLN A 283 -9.72 -12.46 -22.88
C GLN A 283 -8.78 -11.58 -23.73
N ARG A 284 -8.71 -10.27 -23.48
CA ARG A 284 -7.82 -9.33 -24.20
C ARG A 284 -6.49 -9.19 -23.46
N PHE A 285 -5.72 -10.28 -23.41
CA PHE A 285 -4.47 -10.35 -22.63
C PHE A 285 -3.45 -9.27 -23.00
N SER A 286 -3.12 -9.12 -24.28
CA SER A 286 -2.15 -8.09 -24.73
C SER A 286 -2.55 -6.68 -24.34
N TYR A 287 -3.85 -6.38 -24.44
CA TYR A 287 -4.38 -5.07 -24.05
C TYR A 287 -4.25 -4.86 -22.53
N ALA A 288 -4.65 -5.83 -21.73
CA ALA A 288 -4.49 -5.77 -20.28
C ALA A 288 -3.03 -5.68 -19.84
N THR A 289 -2.11 -6.42 -20.48
CA THR A 289 -0.67 -6.34 -20.21
C THR A 289 -0.13 -4.95 -20.56
N ALA A 290 -0.56 -4.34 -21.66
CA ALA A 290 -0.15 -2.97 -22.02
C ALA A 290 -0.59 -1.93 -20.99
N VAL A 291 -1.85 -2.00 -20.54
CA VAL A 291 -2.37 -1.11 -19.50
C VAL A 291 -1.64 -1.36 -18.15
N GLY A 292 -1.38 -2.61 -17.81
CA GLY A 292 -0.60 -2.99 -16.63
C GLY A 292 0.84 -2.46 -16.68
N LEU A 293 1.51 -2.53 -17.84
CA LEU A 293 2.85 -1.97 -18.04
C LEU A 293 2.84 -0.45 -17.91
N PHE A 294 1.88 0.23 -18.53
CA PHE A 294 1.68 1.67 -18.38
C PHE A 294 1.53 2.06 -16.91
N LYS A 295 0.68 1.35 -16.17
CA LYS A 295 0.49 1.54 -14.73
C LYS A 295 1.81 1.42 -13.97
N ALA A 296 2.56 0.34 -14.21
CA ALA A 296 3.81 0.06 -13.53
C ALA A 296 4.87 1.15 -13.76
N ILE A 297 5.01 1.63 -15.01
CA ILE A 297 5.94 2.71 -15.35
C ILE A 297 5.59 4.00 -14.58
N ILE A 298 4.31 4.38 -14.55
CA ILE A 298 3.89 5.57 -13.79
C ILE A 298 4.11 5.38 -12.29
N SER A 299 3.76 4.21 -11.73
CA SER A 299 3.99 3.92 -10.32
C SER A 299 5.47 4.03 -9.93
N VAL A 300 6.38 3.51 -10.75
CA VAL A 300 7.84 3.68 -10.53
C VAL A 300 8.26 5.14 -10.66
N GLY A 301 7.71 5.87 -11.64
CA GLY A 301 7.92 7.32 -11.78
C GLY A 301 7.47 8.11 -10.55
N LEU A 302 6.28 7.84 -10.02
CA LEU A 302 5.75 8.48 -8.82
C LEU A 302 6.58 8.14 -7.58
N LEU A 303 6.96 6.87 -7.41
CA LEU A 303 7.80 6.42 -6.30
C LEU A 303 9.18 7.10 -6.33
N THR A 304 9.82 7.15 -7.50
CA THR A 304 11.13 7.79 -7.66
C THR A 304 11.06 9.30 -7.41
N LEU A 305 10.04 9.99 -7.94
CA LEU A 305 9.80 11.41 -7.65
C LEU A 305 9.57 11.65 -6.15
N ALA A 306 8.73 10.85 -5.51
CA ALA A 306 8.49 10.96 -4.07
C ALA A 306 9.79 10.77 -3.26
N ASN A 307 10.62 9.79 -3.60
CA ASN A 307 11.91 9.57 -2.93
C ASN A 307 12.88 10.75 -3.17
N LEU A 308 12.92 11.31 -4.39
CA LEU A 308 13.76 12.47 -4.71
C LEU A 308 13.36 13.71 -3.90
N PHE A 309 12.06 13.96 -3.72
CA PHE A 309 11.59 15.06 -2.88
C PHE A 309 11.89 14.80 -1.39
N ALA A 310 11.71 13.57 -0.93
CA ALA A 310 11.96 13.19 0.46
C ALA A 310 13.44 13.32 0.87
N ARG A 311 14.37 13.02 -0.06
CA ARG A 311 15.82 13.24 0.11
C ARG A 311 16.17 14.68 0.50
N ARG A 312 15.41 15.69 0.03
CA ARG A 312 15.64 17.10 0.40
C ARG A 312 15.38 17.37 1.87
N SER A 313 14.53 16.56 2.51
CA SER A 313 14.21 16.65 3.93
C SER A 313 15.08 15.74 4.81
N GLY A 314 16.10 15.07 4.24
CA GLY A 314 16.99 14.14 4.95
C GLY A 314 16.41 12.76 5.24
N ASN A 315 15.16 12.49 4.83
CA ASN A 315 14.47 11.22 5.04
C ASN A 315 14.30 10.51 3.68
N SER A 316 15.10 9.49 3.38
CA SER A 316 15.05 8.78 2.10
C SER A 316 14.94 7.27 2.26
N LEU A 317 14.27 6.63 1.31
CA LEU A 317 14.09 5.18 1.28
C LEU A 317 15.36 4.46 0.79
N TRP A 318 16.06 5.09 -0.15
CA TRP A 318 17.40 4.78 -0.62
C TRP A 318 18.08 6.06 -1.11
#